data_AF-A0A1H0X1B0-F1
#
_entry.id   AF-A0A1H0X1B0-F1
#
_cell.length_a   1.000
_cell.length_b   1.000
_cell.length_c   1.000
_cell.angle_alpha   90.00
_cell.angle_beta   90.00
_cell.angle_gamma   90.00
#
_symmetry.space_group_name_H-M   'P 1'
#
loop_
_entity.id
_entity.type
_entity.pdbx_description
1 polymer ?
#
loop_
_entity_poly.entity_id
_entity_poly.type
_entity_poly.pdbx_seq_one_letter_code
_entity_poly.pdbx_strand_id
1 'polypeptide(L)'
;MRSTLLIHPDDRYDRDHASDSESRFGAYLRRNTAAFLDGEEPTEDPVEFAASAWRIARPPVMTPGYLVAHDRVLDATLLREEDGTTAIRVDLATKLPSEIVRGLRSRGSGWISGPTQVTNILRLDIPVPTDRLPEPAYSPLAVPVTETAKEALEQLCGLVNSALGGALVDLVRTEAA
;
A
#
# COMPACT_ATOMS: atom_id res chain seq x y z
N MET A 1 4.03 -20.21 13.82
CA MET A 1 4.38 -19.62 12.50
C MET A 1 4.54 -18.12 12.71
N ARG A 2 5.63 -17.51 12.24
CA ARG A 2 5.72 -16.03 12.22
C ARG A 2 4.67 -15.54 11.23
N SER A 3 3.81 -14.62 11.65
CA SER A 3 2.90 -13.93 10.73
C SER A 3 3.75 -13.05 9.82
N THR A 4 3.81 -13.35 8.53
CA THR A 4 4.49 -12.51 7.55
C THR A 4 3.61 -11.28 7.30
N LEU A 5 4.13 -10.09 7.58
CA LEU A 5 3.45 -8.84 7.24
C LEU A 5 3.58 -8.60 5.73
N LEU A 6 2.47 -8.27 5.08
CA LEU A 6 2.42 -7.91 3.66
C LEU A 6 2.90 -6.50 3.42
N ILE A 7 2.58 -5.59 4.33
CA ILE A 7 2.97 -4.19 4.26
C ILE A 7 3.16 -3.67 5.68
N HIS A 8 4.23 -2.90 5.90
CA HIS A 8 4.52 -2.33 7.21
C HIS A 8 5.34 -1.04 7.07
N PRO A 9 5.22 -0.11 8.03
CA PRO A 9 6.13 1.03 8.14
C PRO A 9 7.56 0.58 8.49
N ASP A 10 8.55 1.30 7.98
CA ASP A 10 9.96 1.16 8.39
C ASP A 10 10.46 2.43 9.10
N ASP A 11 10.03 2.61 10.36
CA ASP A 11 10.42 3.76 11.19
C ASP A 11 11.92 3.85 11.46
N ARG A 12 12.60 2.71 11.46
CA ARG A 12 14.05 2.70 11.64
C ARG A 12 14.72 3.33 10.43
N TYR A 13 14.41 2.85 9.24
CA TYR A 13 14.97 3.40 8.01
C TYR A 13 14.54 4.86 7.80
N ASP A 14 13.30 5.21 8.17
CA ASP A 14 12.77 6.57 8.15
C ASP A 14 13.65 7.54 8.96
N ARG A 15 13.95 7.18 10.21
CA ARG A 15 14.75 8.01 11.13
C ARG A 15 16.22 8.04 10.75
N ASP A 16 16.80 6.86 10.44
CA ASP A 16 18.23 6.72 10.14
C ASP A 16 18.64 7.51 8.88
N HIS A 17 17.69 7.83 7.99
CA HIS A 17 17.92 8.55 6.72
C HIS A 17 17.18 9.89 6.65
N ALA A 18 16.68 10.40 7.78
CA ALA A 18 16.02 11.69 7.86
C ALA A 18 17.05 12.83 7.78
N SER A 19 16.96 13.69 6.77
CA SER A 19 17.86 14.86 6.64
C SER A 19 17.63 15.92 7.72
N ASP A 20 16.46 15.91 8.36
CA ASP A 20 16.06 16.80 9.45
C ASP A 20 16.25 16.18 10.84
N SER A 21 16.85 14.97 10.92
CA SER A 21 17.00 14.18 12.15
C SER A 21 15.70 13.73 12.83
N GLU A 22 14.53 13.95 12.21
CA GLU A 22 13.23 13.58 12.78
C GLU A 22 12.58 12.44 11.99
N SER A 23 12.19 12.71 10.74
CA SER A 23 11.48 11.73 9.90
C SER A 23 11.59 12.12 8.43
N ARG A 24 12.11 11.19 7.61
CA ARG A 24 12.12 11.37 6.15
C ARG A 24 10.69 11.48 5.63
N PHE A 25 9.79 10.63 6.10
CA PHE A 25 8.36 10.65 5.78
C PHE A 25 7.72 12.00 6.15
N GLY A 26 7.96 12.51 7.36
CA GLY A 26 7.51 13.83 7.78
C GLY A 26 8.01 14.96 6.86
N ALA A 27 9.26 14.90 6.42
CA ALA A 27 9.79 15.86 5.44
C ALA A 27 9.08 15.77 4.07
N TYR A 28 8.67 14.56 3.65
CA TYR A 28 7.87 14.38 2.44
C TYR A 28 6.44 14.92 2.60
N LEU A 29 5.80 14.71 3.75
CA LEU A 29 4.49 15.31 4.04
C LEU A 29 4.53 16.84 3.94
N ARG A 30 5.54 17.47 4.55
CA ARG A 30 5.78 18.92 4.50
C ARG A 30 6.00 19.46 3.09
N ARG A 31 6.58 18.67 2.19
CA ARG A 31 6.80 19.06 0.79
C ARG A 31 5.57 18.87 -0.09
N ASN A 32 4.58 18.11 0.37
CA ASN A 32 3.40 17.73 -0.39
C ASN A 32 2.10 18.17 0.31
N THR A 33 2.11 19.31 1.01
CA THR A 33 0.92 19.79 1.77
C THR A 33 -0.32 19.96 0.90
N ALA A 34 -0.15 20.34 -0.37
CA ALA A 34 -1.26 20.45 -1.33
C ALA A 34 -2.05 19.15 -1.53
N ALA A 35 -1.45 17.99 -1.22
CA ALA A 35 -2.16 16.70 -1.23
C ALA A 35 -3.25 16.60 -0.16
N PHE A 36 -3.16 17.40 0.90
CA PHE A 36 -4.03 17.32 2.07
C PHE A 36 -5.08 18.44 2.09
N LEU A 37 -5.32 19.10 0.96
CA LEU A 37 -6.30 20.18 0.85
C LEU A 37 -7.61 19.66 0.23
N ASP A 38 -8.74 20.13 0.77
CA ASP A 38 -10.06 20.11 0.14
C ASP A 38 -10.40 21.56 -0.28
N GLY A 39 -10.23 21.85 -1.56
CA GLY A 39 -10.24 23.23 -2.06
C GLY A 39 -9.02 24.02 -1.57
N GLU A 40 -9.26 25.08 -0.79
CA GLU A 40 -8.21 25.94 -0.22
C GLU A 40 -7.86 25.58 1.23
N GLU A 41 -8.67 24.74 1.88
CA GLU A 41 -8.53 24.40 3.30
C GLU A 41 -7.99 22.98 3.49
N PRO A 42 -7.31 22.67 4.60
CA PRO A 42 -6.94 21.31 4.94
C PRO A 42 -8.16 20.38 5.02
N THR A 43 -8.05 19.16 4.48
CA THR A 43 -9.14 18.19 4.54
C THR A 43 -9.44 17.79 5.98
N GLU A 44 -10.73 17.82 6.33
CA GLU A 44 -11.24 17.29 7.61
C GLU A 44 -11.64 15.81 7.49
N ASP A 45 -11.55 15.22 6.29
CA ASP A 45 -11.91 13.82 6.05
C ASP A 45 -10.75 12.88 6.43
N PRO A 46 -10.92 11.99 7.44
CA PRO A 46 -9.89 11.01 7.83
C PRO A 46 -9.43 10.13 6.67
N VAL A 47 -10.33 9.82 5.72
CA VAL A 47 -10.06 8.97 4.58
C VAL A 47 -9.15 9.68 3.58
N GLU A 48 -9.46 10.93 3.21
CA GLU A 48 -8.62 11.71 2.29
C GLU A 48 -7.25 11.99 2.90
N PHE A 49 -7.20 12.30 4.19
CA PHE A 49 -5.95 12.47 4.92
C PHE A 49 -5.09 11.19 4.85
N ALA A 50 -5.68 10.03 5.18
CA ALA A 50 -4.98 8.74 5.14
C ALA A 50 -4.59 8.34 3.71
N ALA A 51 -5.44 8.62 2.71
CA ALA A 51 -5.17 8.37 1.29
C ALA A 51 -3.94 9.15 0.79
N SER A 52 -3.86 10.43 1.14
CA SER A 52 -2.73 11.28 0.79
C SER A 52 -1.45 10.86 1.48
N ALA A 53 -1.51 10.53 2.77
CA ALA A 53 -0.38 9.94 3.50
C ALA A 53 0.09 8.63 2.86
N TRP A 54 -0.83 7.72 2.51
CA TRP A 54 -0.54 6.42 1.90
C TRP A 54 0.15 6.56 0.54
N ARG A 55 -0.36 7.46 -0.31
CA ARG A 55 0.24 7.76 -1.61
C ARG A 55 1.64 8.35 -1.47
N ILE A 56 1.86 9.25 -0.51
CA ILE A 56 3.19 9.86 -0.28
C ILE A 56 4.18 8.83 0.27
N ALA A 57 3.74 7.94 1.14
CA ALA A 57 4.59 6.95 1.80
C ALA A 57 5.15 5.86 0.88
N ARG A 58 4.75 5.83 -0.41
CA ARG A 58 5.09 4.78 -1.39
C ARG A 58 5.78 5.39 -2.62
N PRO A 59 6.52 4.59 -3.40
CA PRO A 59 6.95 4.98 -4.74
C PRO A 59 5.74 5.29 -5.65
N PRO A 60 5.88 6.21 -6.62
CA PRO A 60 7.11 6.94 -6.96
C PRO A 60 7.36 8.19 -6.10
N VAL A 61 6.44 8.56 -5.18
CA VAL A 61 6.56 9.81 -4.41
C VAL A 61 7.77 9.75 -3.47
N MET A 62 7.83 8.71 -2.63
CA MET A 62 8.94 8.49 -1.70
C MET A 62 9.69 7.22 -2.09
N THR A 63 10.99 7.36 -2.41
CA THR A 63 11.86 6.23 -2.78
C THR A 63 13.19 6.29 -2.02
N PRO A 64 13.57 5.25 -1.26
CA PRO A 64 12.72 4.11 -0.85
C PRO A 64 11.47 4.58 -0.10
N GLY A 65 10.37 3.83 -0.22
CA GLY A 65 9.12 4.14 0.47
C GLY A 65 9.28 4.12 1.99
N TYR A 66 8.37 4.80 2.70
CA TYR A 66 8.19 4.62 4.14
C TYR A 66 7.48 3.30 4.43
N LEU A 67 6.52 2.91 3.57
CA LEU A 67 5.91 1.59 3.62
C LEU A 67 6.75 0.58 2.85
N VAL A 68 7.11 -0.51 3.52
CA VAL A 68 7.80 -1.66 2.96
C VAL A 68 6.79 -2.76 2.71
N ALA A 69 6.68 -3.16 1.45
CA ALA A 69 5.80 -4.23 1.01
C ALA A 69 6.57 -5.54 0.82
N HIS A 70 5.90 -6.66 1.07
CA HIS A 70 6.40 -8.00 0.77
C HIS A 70 6.54 -8.19 -0.75
N ASP A 71 7.52 -8.96 -1.22
CA ASP A 71 7.84 -9.14 -2.66
C ASP A 71 6.67 -9.64 -3.54
N ARG A 72 5.63 -10.21 -2.93
CA ARG A 72 4.41 -10.65 -3.64
C ARG A 72 3.41 -9.52 -3.84
N VAL A 73 3.50 -8.42 -3.11
CA VAL A 73 2.65 -7.25 -3.29
C VAL A 73 3.18 -6.48 -4.48
N LEU A 74 2.43 -6.50 -5.58
CA LEU A 74 2.74 -5.75 -6.79
C LEU A 74 2.27 -4.30 -6.67
N ASP A 75 1.07 -4.11 -6.09
CA ASP A 75 0.53 -2.81 -5.76
C ASP A 75 -0.45 -2.90 -4.57
N ALA A 76 -0.68 -1.77 -3.92
CA ALA A 76 -1.60 -1.60 -2.81
C ALA A 76 -2.13 -0.15 -2.82
N THR A 77 -3.19 0.12 -3.57
CA THR A 77 -3.69 1.48 -3.81
C THR A 77 -4.99 1.73 -3.06
N LEU A 78 -5.07 2.87 -2.37
CA LEU A 78 -6.31 3.29 -1.72
C LEU A 78 -7.21 3.97 -2.76
N LEU A 79 -8.43 3.47 -2.89
CA LEU A 79 -9.44 3.90 -3.85
C LEU A 79 -10.65 4.44 -3.09
N ARG A 80 -11.20 5.54 -3.60
CA ARG A 80 -12.48 6.08 -3.18
C ARG A 80 -13.43 6.08 -4.37
N GLU A 81 -14.59 5.48 -4.20
CA GLU A 81 -15.65 5.40 -5.19
C GLU A 81 -16.58 6.63 -5.08
N GLU A 82 -17.34 6.92 -6.13
CA GLU A 82 -18.29 8.04 -6.17
C GLU A 82 -19.37 7.96 -5.08
N ASP A 83 -19.72 6.75 -4.65
CA ASP A 83 -20.70 6.50 -3.58
C ASP A 83 -20.14 6.71 -2.16
N GLY A 84 -18.87 7.12 -2.06
CA GLY A 84 -18.17 7.36 -0.79
C GLY A 84 -17.51 6.12 -0.20
N THR A 85 -17.69 4.94 -0.80
CA THR A 85 -17.01 3.72 -0.37
C THR A 85 -15.51 3.84 -0.59
N THR A 86 -14.73 3.43 0.40
CA THR A 86 -13.26 3.40 0.31
C THR A 86 -12.75 1.99 0.48
N ALA A 87 -11.79 1.59 -0.35
CA ALA A 87 -11.11 0.32 -0.25
C ALA A 87 -9.62 0.44 -0.56
N ILE A 88 -8.80 -0.45 0.02
CA ILE A 88 -7.42 -0.67 -0.41
C ILE A 88 -7.44 -1.83 -1.41
N ARG A 89 -7.16 -1.53 -2.68
CA ARG A 89 -6.94 -2.51 -3.72
C ARG A 89 -5.53 -3.04 -3.64
N VAL A 90 -5.38 -4.33 -3.36
CA VAL A 90 -4.08 -5.02 -3.28
C VAL A 90 -3.96 -6.01 -4.41
N ASP A 91 -2.88 -5.88 -5.18
CA ASP A 91 -2.50 -6.79 -6.25
C ASP A 91 -1.37 -7.71 -5.76
N LEU A 92 -1.67 -9.01 -5.71
CA LEU A 92 -0.72 -10.04 -5.30
C LEU A 92 -0.26 -10.89 -6.49
N ALA A 93 1.06 -11.04 -6.62
CA ALA A 93 1.64 -12.06 -7.47
C ALA A 93 1.38 -13.46 -6.90
N THR A 94 0.75 -14.30 -7.72
CA THR A 94 0.44 -15.70 -7.42
C THR A 94 0.96 -16.60 -8.53
N LYS A 95 1.20 -17.87 -8.21
CA LYS A 95 1.57 -18.85 -9.24
C LYS A 95 0.36 -19.17 -10.12
N LEU A 96 0.60 -19.32 -11.41
CA LEU A 96 -0.39 -19.89 -12.33
C LEU A 96 -0.54 -21.39 -12.11
N PRO A 97 -1.77 -21.92 -12.22
CA PRO A 97 -1.99 -23.36 -12.37
C PRO A 97 -1.12 -23.95 -13.49
N SER A 98 -0.55 -25.12 -13.24
CA SER A 98 0.46 -25.75 -14.11
C SER A 98 -0.05 -26.03 -15.53
N GLU A 99 -1.36 -26.29 -15.64
CA GLU A 99 -2.09 -26.56 -16.86
C GLU A 99 -2.12 -25.32 -17.76
N ILE A 100 -2.34 -24.14 -17.18
CA ILE A 100 -2.36 -22.86 -17.89
C ILE A 100 -0.96 -22.52 -18.41
N VAL A 101 0.08 -22.72 -17.58
CA VAL A 101 1.47 -22.51 -17.98
C VAL A 101 1.85 -23.42 -19.16
N ARG A 102 1.44 -24.70 -19.12
CA ARG A 102 1.70 -25.66 -20.21
C ARG A 102 0.99 -25.26 -21.50
N GLY A 103 -0.26 -24.81 -21.40
CA GLY A 103 -1.04 -24.31 -22.54
C GLY A 103 -0.40 -23.08 -23.19
N LEU A 104 0.06 -22.11 -22.39
CA LEU A 104 0.70 -20.89 -22.89
C LEU A 104 2.03 -21.18 -23.61
N ARG A 105 2.85 -22.09 -23.08
CA ARG A 105 4.09 -22.54 -23.75
C ARG A 105 3.82 -23.16 -25.13
N SER A 106 2.71 -23.89 -25.26
CA SER A 106 2.34 -24.53 -26.54
C SER A 106 1.78 -23.56 -27.59
N ARG A 107 1.28 -22.38 -27.18
CA ARG A 107 0.62 -21.39 -28.05
C ARG A 107 1.44 -20.13 -28.31
N GLY A 108 2.48 -19.88 -27.51
CA GLY A 108 3.32 -18.68 -27.57
C GLY A 108 4.36 -18.67 -28.70
N SER A 109 4.44 -19.72 -29.52
CA SER A 109 5.37 -19.77 -30.67
C SER A 109 4.96 -18.73 -31.72
N GLY A 110 5.57 -17.55 -31.67
CA GLY A 110 5.43 -16.49 -32.68
C GLY A 110 5.25 -15.08 -32.13
N TRP A 111 4.79 -14.92 -30.89
CA TRP A 111 4.53 -13.60 -30.27
C TRP A 111 5.53 -13.21 -29.17
N ILE A 112 6.24 -14.19 -28.60
CA ILE A 112 7.11 -13.98 -27.43
C ILE A 112 8.50 -14.52 -27.77
N SER A 113 9.48 -13.62 -27.88
CA SER A 113 10.89 -13.99 -27.96
C SER A 113 11.46 -14.18 -26.55
N GLY A 114 12.04 -15.36 -26.28
CA GLY A 114 12.64 -15.69 -24.99
C GLY A 114 11.72 -16.48 -24.03
N PRO A 115 12.20 -16.83 -22.83
CA PRO A 115 11.45 -17.63 -21.87
C PRO A 115 10.19 -16.88 -21.40
N THR A 116 9.01 -17.48 -21.59
CA THR A 116 7.74 -16.90 -21.14
C THR A 116 7.71 -16.82 -19.61
N GLN A 117 7.74 -15.60 -19.08
CA GLN A 117 7.37 -15.33 -17.69
C GLN A 117 5.91 -14.88 -17.67
N VAL A 118 5.06 -15.64 -16.97
CA VAL A 118 3.65 -15.30 -16.81
C VAL A 118 3.38 -15.25 -15.31
N THR A 119 2.77 -14.15 -14.87
CA THR A 119 2.40 -13.91 -13.47
C THR A 119 0.89 -13.86 -13.38
N ASN A 120 0.30 -14.62 -12.46
CA ASN A 120 -1.11 -14.45 -12.13
C ASN A 120 -1.25 -13.36 -11.07
N ILE A 121 -2.20 -12.44 -11.27
CA ILE A 121 -2.48 -11.37 -10.31
C ILE A 121 -3.79 -11.70 -9.61
N LEU A 122 -3.72 -11.90 -8.30
CA LEU A 122 -4.90 -11.92 -7.45
C LEU A 122 -5.13 -10.50 -6.93
N ARG A 123 -6.26 -9.91 -7.32
CA ARG A 123 -6.68 -8.58 -6.90
C ARG A 123 -7.76 -8.68 -5.82
N LEU A 124 -7.56 -7.99 -4.71
CA LEU A 124 -8.53 -7.90 -3.62
C LEU A 124 -8.78 -6.45 -3.27
N ASP A 125 -10.05 -6.08 -3.11
CA ASP A 125 -10.46 -4.77 -2.61
C ASP A 125 -10.87 -4.93 -1.14
N ILE A 126 -10.10 -4.31 -0.24
CA ILE A 126 -10.27 -4.42 1.21
C ILE A 126 -10.99 -3.16 1.70
N PRO A 127 -12.25 -3.24 2.17
CA PRO A 127 -12.98 -2.07 2.64
C PRO A 127 -12.26 -1.36 3.79
N VAL A 128 -12.15 -0.04 3.72
CA VAL A 128 -11.56 0.80 4.77
C VAL A 128 -12.65 1.27 5.73
N PRO A 129 -12.65 0.80 6.99
CA PRO A 129 -13.60 1.28 7.99
C PRO A 129 -13.16 2.68 8.45
N THR A 130 -13.95 3.70 8.10
CA THR A 130 -13.62 5.11 8.35
C THR A 130 -13.57 5.45 9.84
N ASP A 131 -14.32 4.71 10.67
CA ASP A 131 -14.38 4.85 12.13
C ASP A 131 -13.10 4.43 12.85
N ARG A 132 -12.15 3.83 12.14
CA ARG A 132 -10.85 3.45 12.71
C ARG A 132 -9.80 4.52 12.54
N LEU A 133 -9.86 5.30 11.46
CA LEU A 133 -8.85 6.29 11.08
C LEU A 133 -8.75 7.43 12.11
N PRO A 134 -7.54 7.94 12.40
CA PRO A 134 -7.39 9.06 13.30
C PRO A 134 -7.97 10.32 12.65
N GLU A 135 -8.51 11.21 13.49
CA GLU A 135 -8.92 12.55 13.06
C GLU A 135 -7.72 13.30 12.45
N PRO A 136 -7.87 13.94 11.27
CA PRO A 136 -6.82 14.73 10.65
C PRO A 136 -6.28 15.80 11.60
N ALA A 137 -4.95 15.91 11.67
CA ALA A 137 -4.29 16.90 12.50
C ALA A 137 -3.28 17.69 11.69
N TYR A 138 -3.26 19.00 11.93
CA TYR A 138 -2.40 19.95 11.24
C TYR A 138 -1.72 20.89 12.22
N SER A 139 -0.52 21.37 11.88
CA SER A 139 0.10 22.49 12.58
C SER A 139 -0.64 23.81 12.27
N PRO A 140 -0.37 24.90 13.01
CA PRO A 140 -0.93 26.23 12.71
C PRO A 140 -0.62 26.75 11.29
N LEU A 141 0.32 26.14 10.58
CA LEU A 141 0.68 26.48 9.20
C LEU A 141 0.05 25.51 8.17
N ALA A 142 -1.04 24.82 8.53
CA ALA A 142 -1.73 23.86 7.66
C ALA A 142 -0.84 22.70 7.17
N VAL A 143 0.19 22.35 7.95
CA VAL A 143 1.08 21.22 7.66
C VAL A 143 0.56 19.98 8.36
N PRO A 144 0.35 18.83 7.68
CA PRO A 144 -0.12 17.61 8.32
C PRO A 144 0.87 17.13 9.40
N VAL A 145 0.34 16.75 10.56
CA VAL A 145 1.13 16.25 11.69
C VAL A 145 1.66 14.85 11.34
N THR A 146 2.99 14.68 11.39
CA THR A 146 3.67 13.43 11.00
C THR A 146 3.16 12.23 11.79
N GLU A 147 3.00 12.36 13.11
CA GLU A 147 2.58 11.23 13.95
C GLU A 147 1.14 10.77 13.63
N THR A 148 0.22 11.70 13.39
CA THR A 148 -1.16 11.38 12.96
C THR A 148 -1.16 10.67 11.60
N ALA A 149 -0.30 11.09 10.67
CA ALA A 149 -0.14 10.40 9.39
C ALA A 149 0.43 8.99 9.59
N LYS A 150 1.43 8.80 10.47
CA LYS A 150 1.98 7.48 10.78
C LYS A 150 0.93 6.56 11.40
N GLU A 151 0.16 7.06 12.36
CA GLU A 151 -0.94 6.31 12.98
C GLU A 151 -1.97 5.85 11.94
N ALA A 152 -2.39 6.73 11.01
CA ALA A 152 -3.27 6.36 9.91
C ALA A 152 -2.67 5.22 9.04
N LEU A 153 -1.38 5.31 8.73
CA LEU A 153 -0.69 4.26 7.94
C LEU A 153 -0.58 2.94 8.69
N GLU A 154 -0.30 2.96 10.00
CA GLU A 154 -0.27 1.76 10.83
C GLU A 154 -1.61 1.03 10.80
N GLN A 155 -2.72 1.76 10.91
CA GLN A 155 -4.05 1.18 10.86
C GLN A 155 -4.39 0.60 9.48
N LEU A 156 -4.08 1.32 8.39
CA LEU A 156 -4.28 0.80 7.03
C LEU A 156 -3.41 -0.44 6.78
N CYS A 157 -2.15 -0.45 7.25
CA CYS A 157 -1.29 -1.63 7.17
C CYS A 157 -1.88 -2.79 7.99
N GLY A 158 -2.36 -2.51 9.21
CA GLY A 158 -3.02 -3.50 10.07
C GLY A 158 -4.24 -4.12 9.39
N LEU A 159 -5.07 -3.31 8.72
CA LEU A 159 -6.22 -3.75 7.94
C LEU A 159 -5.80 -4.70 6.81
N VAL A 160 -4.82 -4.31 5.98
CA VAL A 160 -4.31 -5.14 4.89
C VAL A 160 -3.76 -6.47 5.42
N ASN A 161 -2.92 -6.41 6.46
CA ASN A 161 -2.29 -7.58 7.05
C ASN A 161 -3.32 -8.52 7.69
N SER A 162 -4.36 -7.98 8.34
CA SER A 162 -5.42 -8.79 8.95
C SER A 162 -6.32 -9.44 7.90
N ALA A 163 -6.68 -8.72 6.83
CA ALA A 163 -7.55 -9.24 5.77
C ALA A 163 -6.86 -10.34 4.95
N LEU A 164 -5.56 -10.17 4.67
CA LEU A 164 -4.83 -11.03 3.74
C LEU A 164 -3.87 -12.02 4.41
N GLY A 165 -3.64 -11.90 5.71
CA GLY A 165 -2.74 -12.81 6.45
C GLY A 165 -3.13 -14.28 6.31
N GLY A 166 -4.44 -14.58 6.34
CA GLY A 166 -4.97 -15.92 6.08
C GLY A 166 -4.84 -16.33 4.60
N ALA A 167 -5.20 -15.43 3.69
CA ALA A 167 -5.15 -15.67 2.25
C ALA A 167 -3.74 -16.02 1.76
N LEU A 168 -2.70 -15.37 2.28
CA LEU A 168 -1.31 -15.72 1.97
C LEU A 168 -0.94 -17.13 2.43
N VAL A 169 -1.33 -17.53 3.65
CA VAL A 169 -1.05 -18.86 4.17
C VAL A 169 -1.70 -19.93 3.29
N ASP A 170 -2.94 -19.69 2.86
CA ASP A 170 -3.67 -20.62 2.01
C ASP A 170 -3.14 -20.64 0.57
N LEU A 171 -2.73 -19.49 0.03
CA LEU A 171 -2.02 -19.42 -1.25
C LEU A 171 -0.71 -20.22 -1.21
N VAL A 172 0.12 -20.02 -0.18
CA VAL A 172 1.38 -20.76 -0.04
C VAL A 172 1.15 -22.27 0.08
N ARG A 173 0.12 -22.70 0.81
CA ARG A 173 -0.25 -24.11 0.93
C ARG A 173 -0.71 -24.70 -0.40
N THR A 174 -1.60 -24.00 -1.10
CA THR A 174 -2.15 -24.46 -2.39
C THR A 174 -1.08 -24.49 -3.47
N GLU A 175 -0.11 -23.58 -3.44
CA GLU A 175 1.02 -23.53 -4.37
C GLU A 175 2.15 -24.55 -4.08
N ALA A 176 2.10 -25.22 -2.92
CA ALA A 176 3.07 -26.24 -2.50
C ALA A 176 2.53 -27.67 -2.65
N ALA A 177 1.22 -27.83 -2.84
CA ALA A 177 0.55 -29.09 -3.17
C ALA A 177 0.61 -29.38 -4.68
#